data_AF-A0A0F9H4B8-F1
#
_entry.id   AF-A0A0F9H4B8-F1
#
_cell.length_a   1.000
_cell.length_b   1.000
_cell.length_c   1.000
_cell.angle_alpha   90.00
_cell.angle_beta   90.00
_cell.angle_gamma   90.00
#
_symmetry.space_group_name_H-M   'P 1'
#
loop_
_entity.id
_entity.type
_entity.pdbx_description
1 polymer ?
#
loop_
_entity_poly.entity_id
_entity_poly.type
_entity_poly.pdbx_seq_one_letter_code
_entity_poly.pdbx_strand_id
1 'polypeptide(L)'
;MVEKTNRLIHSEGSFYSNKDYEFHDIAEEYPFMTDPELVELGKDIKVNGQKEDIVIFEGLILDGRNRYKGCRKAGATPRFKYYDDLGAPEDFVFSKNFHRRHLTPAQSAKIVIRHLKTERRKARERIERNQLEGKTKNNKPKFKSSACTP
;
A
#
# COMPACT_ATOMS: atom_id res chain seq x y z
N MET A 1 15.09 13.99 -28.72
CA MET A 1 13.83 14.68 -28.36
C MET A 1 13.37 14.11 -27.03
N VAL A 2 13.55 14.84 -25.93
CA VAL A 2 13.16 14.36 -24.60
C VAL A 2 11.81 14.98 -24.27
N GLU A 3 10.76 14.15 -24.28
CA GLU A 3 9.40 14.57 -23.99
C GLU A 3 9.33 15.12 -22.57
N LYS A 4 8.93 16.39 -22.47
CA LYS A 4 8.63 17.06 -21.20
C LYS A 4 7.40 16.38 -20.61
N THR A 5 7.59 15.43 -19.70
CA THR A 5 6.52 14.87 -18.87
C THR A 5 5.85 15.99 -18.10
N ASN A 6 4.65 16.33 -18.55
CA ASN A 6 3.77 17.33 -17.97
C ASN A 6 3.32 16.87 -16.56
N ARG A 7 4.14 17.16 -15.55
CA ARG A 7 3.81 16.97 -14.13
C ARG A 7 2.84 18.07 -13.70
N LEU A 8 1.55 17.88 -13.99
CA LEU A 8 0.48 18.67 -13.36
C LEU A 8 0.30 18.17 -11.93
N ILE A 9 1.09 18.75 -11.02
CA ILE A 9 1.07 18.50 -9.57
C ILE A 9 -0.17 19.18 -8.98
N HIS A 10 -1.13 18.42 -8.47
CA HIS A 10 -2.24 18.94 -7.66
C HIS A 10 -2.41 18.02 -6.44
N SER A 11 -2.54 18.64 -5.25
CA SER A 11 -2.39 18.07 -3.90
C SER A 11 -1.05 17.36 -3.65
N GLU A 12 -0.39 17.67 -2.54
CA GLU A 12 0.98 17.22 -2.26
C GLU A 12 1.17 15.70 -2.50
N GLY A 13 2.01 15.35 -3.48
CA GLY A 13 2.38 13.95 -3.77
C GLY A 13 1.62 13.25 -4.92
N SER A 14 0.53 13.81 -5.45
CA SER A 14 -0.23 13.17 -6.54
C SER A 14 0.31 13.55 -7.93
N PHE A 15 0.18 12.63 -8.89
CA PHE A 15 0.65 12.82 -10.27
C PHE A 15 -0.22 12.08 -11.29
N TYR A 16 -0.30 12.60 -12.51
CA TYR A 16 -0.93 11.92 -13.65
C TYR A 16 0.11 11.15 -14.45
N SER A 17 -0.26 9.95 -14.93
CA SER A 17 0.65 9.13 -15.74
C SER A 17 -0.14 8.28 -16.73
N ASN A 18 0.33 8.20 -17.98
CA ASN A 18 -0.20 7.26 -18.98
C ASN A 18 0.57 5.93 -19.02
N LYS A 19 1.61 5.79 -18.19
CA LYS A 19 2.40 4.57 -18.09
C LYS A 19 1.51 3.42 -17.61
N ASP A 20 1.78 2.22 -18.14
CA ASP A 20 1.16 1.01 -17.65
C ASP A 20 1.84 0.52 -16.36
N TYR A 21 1.03 0.16 -15.38
CA TYR A 21 1.47 -0.37 -14.09
C TYR A 21 0.88 -1.76 -13.86
N GLU A 22 1.67 -2.63 -13.24
CA GLU A 22 1.25 -3.95 -12.80
C GLU A 22 0.54 -3.88 -11.44
N PHE A 23 -0.11 -4.98 -11.05
CA PHE A 23 -0.86 -5.07 -9.80
C PHE A 23 -0.02 -5.70 -8.70
N HIS A 24 -0.15 -5.17 -7.49
CA HIS A 24 0.43 -5.79 -6.32
C HIS A 24 -0.36 -7.06 -5.95
N ASP A 25 0.31 -8.16 -5.60
CA ASP A 25 -0.31 -9.47 -5.28
C ASP A 25 -1.48 -9.36 -4.28
N ILE A 26 -1.28 -8.55 -3.24
CA ILE A 26 -2.27 -8.31 -2.18
C ILE A 26 -3.52 -7.61 -2.72
N ALA A 27 -3.34 -6.73 -3.70
CA ALA A 27 -4.48 -6.07 -4.33
C ALA A 27 -5.34 -7.11 -5.04
N GLU A 28 -4.76 -8.15 -5.67
CA GLU A 28 -5.48 -9.19 -6.43
C GLU A 28 -6.54 -9.95 -5.65
N GLU A 29 -6.47 -9.93 -4.32
CA GLU A 29 -7.42 -10.61 -3.43
C GLU A 29 -8.86 -10.07 -3.55
N TYR A 30 -9.03 -8.85 -4.05
CA TYR A 30 -10.33 -8.23 -4.25
C TYR A 30 -10.80 -8.43 -5.71
N PRO A 31 -12.04 -8.87 -5.95
CA PRO A 31 -12.54 -9.04 -7.31
C PRO A 31 -12.69 -7.67 -8.02
N PHE A 32 -12.56 -7.68 -9.35
CA PHE A 32 -12.92 -6.52 -10.16
C PHE A 32 -14.44 -6.30 -10.15
N MET A 33 -14.83 -5.05 -10.39
CA MET A 33 -16.19 -4.74 -10.84
C MET A 33 -16.46 -5.40 -12.20
N THR A 34 -17.74 -5.56 -12.54
CA THR A 34 -18.12 -6.03 -13.86
C THR A 34 -17.67 -5.04 -14.95
N ASP A 35 -17.53 -5.52 -16.19
CA ASP A 35 -17.11 -4.66 -17.31
C ASP A 35 -18.00 -3.41 -17.51
N PRO A 36 -19.35 -3.51 -17.44
CA PRO A 36 -20.22 -2.34 -17.53
C PRO A 36 -19.98 -1.33 -16.40
N GLU A 37 -19.83 -1.79 -15.16
CA GLU A 37 -19.54 -0.92 -14.01
C GLU A 37 -18.18 -0.21 -14.16
N LEU A 38 -17.17 -0.89 -14.68
CA LEU A 38 -15.86 -0.28 -14.96
C LEU A 38 -15.95 0.80 -16.04
N VAL A 39 -16.77 0.60 -17.07
CA VAL A 39 -17.00 1.60 -18.13
C VAL A 39 -17.70 2.83 -17.54
N GLU A 40 -18.75 2.64 -16.74
CA GLU A 40 -19.45 3.75 -16.08
C GLU A 40 -18.54 4.50 -15.09
N LEU A 41 -17.74 3.78 -14.30
CA LEU A 41 -16.73 4.39 -13.42
C LEU A 41 -15.73 5.22 -14.22
N GLY A 42 -15.24 4.71 -15.35
CA GLY A 42 -14.32 5.44 -16.22
C GLY A 42 -14.93 6.72 -16.80
N LYS A 43 -16.20 6.67 -17.22
CA LYS A 43 -16.94 7.85 -17.70
C LYS A 43 -17.12 8.88 -16.57
N ASP A 44 -17.52 8.44 -15.38
CA ASP A 44 -17.65 9.31 -14.20
C ASP A 44 -16.33 10.03 -13.89
N ILE A 45 -15.21 9.29 -13.87
CA ILE A 45 -13.88 9.88 -13.65
C ILE A 45 -13.51 10.89 -14.73
N LYS A 46 -13.90 10.65 -15.99
CA LYS A 46 -13.62 11.57 -17.10
C LYS A 46 -14.41 12.88 -17.00
N VAL A 47 -15.66 12.81 -16.53
CA VAL A 47 -16.55 13.98 -16.41
C VAL A 47 -16.32 14.75 -15.11
N ASN A 48 -16.23 14.03 -13.98
CA ASN A 48 -16.22 14.60 -12.64
C ASN A 48 -14.82 14.64 -12.01
N GLY A 49 -13.82 14.07 -12.69
CA GLY A 49 -12.48 13.91 -12.16
C GLY A 49 -12.36 12.71 -11.21
N GLN A 50 -11.11 12.29 -11.00
CA GLN A 50 -10.82 11.19 -10.09
C GLN A 50 -10.88 11.67 -8.63
N LYS A 51 -11.82 11.13 -7.84
CA LYS A 51 -12.03 11.52 -6.43
C LYS A 51 -10.95 10.97 -5.49
N GLU A 52 -10.53 9.72 -5.71
CA GLU A 52 -9.51 9.04 -4.93
C GLU A 52 -8.37 8.58 -5.83
N ASP A 53 -7.13 8.83 -5.43
CA ASP A 53 -5.96 8.45 -6.22
C ASP A 53 -5.77 6.93 -6.31
N ILE A 54 -5.05 6.50 -7.36
CA ILE A 54 -4.54 5.14 -7.46
C ILE A 54 -3.23 5.10 -6.68
N VAL A 55 -3.11 4.18 -5.73
CA VAL A 55 -1.96 4.12 -4.83
C VAL A 55 -0.91 3.18 -5.40
N ILE A 56 0.32 3.65 -5.51
CA ILE A 56 1.47 2.89 -6.00
C ILE A 56 2.42 2.59 -4.85
N PHE A 57 2.84 1.33 -4.74
CA PHE A 57 3.90 0.89 -3.83
C PHE A 57 4.89 0.03 -4.60
N GLU A 58 6.19 0.33 -4.49
CA GLU A 58 7.27 -0.38 -5.20
C GLU A 58 7.06 -0.50 -6.72
N GLY A 59 6.42 0.50 -7.33
CA GLY A 59 6.13 0.51 -8.77
C GLY A 59 4.91 -0.33 -9.19
N LEU A 60 4.19 -0.91 -8.23
CA LEU A 60 2.97 -1.71 -8.44
C LEU A 60 1.74 -0.98 -7.88
N ILE A 61 0.57 -1.22 -8.46
CA ILE A 61 -0.70 -0.69 -7.95
C ILE A 61 -1.11 -1.47 -6.70
N LEU A 62 -1.08 -0.76 -5.57
CA LEU A 62 -1.49 -1.26 -4.26
C LEU A 62 -3.00 -1.11 -4.03
N ASP A 63 -3.60 0.00 -4.47
CA ASP A 63 -5.05 0.25 -4.38
C ASP A 63 -5.57 1.03 -5.60
N GLY A 64 -6.86 0.84 -5.92
CA GLY A 64 -7.52 1.55 -7.02
C GLY A 64 -7.52 0.82 -8.36
N ARG A 65 -7.38 -0.51 -8.38
CA ARG A 65 -7.38 -1.32 -9.62
C ARG A 65 -8.61 -1.10 -10.51
N ASN A 66 -9.80 -0.96 -9.92
CA ASN A 66 -11.02 -0.62 -10.66
C ASN A 66 -10.93 0.77 -11.30
N ARG A 67 -10.41 1.78 -10.58
CA ARG A 67 -10.20 3.14 -11.14
C ARG A 67 -9.19 3.10 -12.28
N TYR A 68 -8.07 2.39 -12.10
CA TYR A 68 -7.08 2.21 -13.16
C TYR A 68 -7.69 1.59 -14.43
N LYS A 69 -8.38 0.45 -14.31
CA LYS A 69 -9.04 -0.21 -15.45
C LYS A 69 -10.14 0.67 -16.06
N GLY A 70 -10.94 1.35 -15.25
CA GLY A 70 -11.98 2.27 -15.71
C GLY A 70 -11.40 3.44 -16.51
N CYS A 71 -10.36 4.10 -15.98
CA CYS A 71 -9.64 5.16 -16.68
C CYS A 71 -9.10 4.68 -18.04
N ARG A 72 -8.48 3.48 -18.09
CA ARG A 72 -7.99 2.89 -19.34
C ARG A 72 -9.11 2.62 -20.34
N LYS A 73 -10.25 2.11 -19.90
CA LYS A 73 -11.42 1.87 -20.76
C LYS A 73 -12.05 3.16 -21.29
N ALA A 74 -12.05 4.24 -20.50
CA ALA A 74 -12.66 5.53 -20.87
C ALA A 74 -11.69 6.51 -21.58
N GLY A 75 -10.41 6.14 -21.72
CA GLY A 75 -9.37 7.02 -22.22
C GLY A 75 -9.13 8.24 -21.32
N ALA A 76 -9.35 8.10 -20.01
CA ALA A 76 -9.03 9.12 -19.03
C ALA A 76 -7.60 8.91 -18.50
N THR A 77 -6.84 9.99 -18.34
CA THR A 77 -5.51 9.94 -17.71
C THR A 77 -5.66 9.66 -16.22
N PRO A 78 -5.21 8.50 -15.69
CA PRO A 78 -5.35 8.19 -14.28
C PRO A 78 -4.46 9.09 -13.41
N ARG A 79 -4.95 9.41 -12.20
CA ARG A 79 -4.18 10.09 -11.16
C ARG A 79 -3.69 9.07 -10.13
N PHE A 80 -2.43 9.19 -9.79
CA PHE A 80 -1.71 8.31 -8.87
C PHE A 80 -1.15 9.09 -7.71
N LYS A 81 -0.84 8.36 -6.63
CA LYS A 81 0.03 8.82 -5.56
C LYS A 81 0.92 7.67 -5.12
N TYR A 82 2.11 7.96 -4.61
CA TYR A 82 2.92 6.95 -3.95
C TYR A 82 2.36 6.65 -2.57
N TYR A 83 2.49 5.39 -2.14
CA TYR A 83 2.25 5.00 -0.76
C TYR A 83 3.38 5.56 0.10
N ASP A 84 3.02 6.43 1.03
CA ASP A 84 3.92 7.22 1.88
C ASP A 84 3.65 7.03 3.39
N ASP A 85 2.73 6.13 3.75
CA ASP A 85 2.43 5.84 5.14
C ASP A 85 3.60 5.07 5.81
N LEU A 86 3.83 5.34 7.10
CA LEU A 86 4.79 4.60 7.94
C LEU A 86 4.31 3.18 8.31
N GLY A 87 3.08 2.83 7.93
CA GLY A 87 2.45 1.54 8.19
C GLY A 87 2.87 0.45 7.21
N ALA A 88 2.46 -0.79 7.47
CA ALA A 88 2.67 -1.86 6.52
C ALA A 88 1.64 -1.74 5.37
N PRO A 89 2.03 -1.89 4.09
CA PRO A 89 1.12 -1.82 2.95
C PRO A 89 -0.08 -2.76 3.06
N GLU A 90 0.10 -3.91 3.72
CA GLU A 90 -0.98 -4.89 3.92
C GLU A 90 -2.07 -4.36 4.84
N ASP A 91 -1.68 -3.59 5.87
CA ASP A 91 -2.60 -3.00 6.83
C ASP A 91 -3.41 -1.87 6.17
N PHE A 92 -2.77 -1.12 5.27
CA PHE A 92 -3.42 -0.12 4.42
C PHE A 92 -4.47 -0.76 3.49
N VAL A 93 -4.09 -1.79 2.74
CA VAL A 93 -5.01 -2.48 1.81
C VAL A 93 -6.17 -3.09 2.58
N PHE A 94 -5.90 -3.74 3.71
CA PHE A 94 -6.93 -4.31 4.57
C PHE A 94 -7.89 -3.22 5.08
N SER A 95 -7.39 -2.14 5.68
CA SER A 95 -8.24 -1.05 6.19
C SER A 95 -9.11 -0.41 5.10
N LYS A 96 -8.52 -0.14 3.93
CA LYS A 96 -9.22 0.52 2.80
C LYS A 96 -10.30 -0.35 2.18
N ASN A 97 -10.09 -1.67 2.13
CA ASN A 97 -10.95 -2.56 1.36
C ASN A 97 -11.82 -3.50 2.20
N PHE A 98 -11.46 -3.80 3.46
CA PHE A 98 -12.24 -4.71 4.31
C PHE A 98 -13.65 -4.17 4.64
N HIS A 99 -13.80 -2.84 4.77
CA HIS A 99 -15.10 -2.22 5.01
C HIS A 99 -15.95 -2.05 3.74
N ARG A 100 -15.43 -2.38 2.55
CA ARG A 100 -16.22 -2.32 1.30
C ARG A 100 -17.12 -3.55 1.22
N ARG A 101 -18.44 -3.29 1.30
CA ARG A 101 -19.57 -4.21 1.46
C ARG A 101 -19.80 -5.24 0.33
N HIS A 102 -18.78 -5.57 -0.45
CA HIS A 102 -18.88 -6.45 -1.62
C HIS A 102 -18.13 -7.78 -1.47
N LEU A 103 -17.51 -8.03 -0.32
CA LEU A 103 -16.91 -9.33 -0.05
C LEU A 103 -17.96 -10.29 0.47
N THR A 104 -18.03 -11.48 -0.13
CA THR A 104 -18.80 -12.59 0.45
C THR A 104 -18.15 -13.04 1.77
N PRO A 105 -18.91 -13.66 2.70
CA PRO A 105 -18.36 -14.13 3.98
C PRO A 105 -17.10 -15.01 3.82
N ALA A 106 -17.06 -15.84 2.78
CA ALA A 106 -15.92 -16.70 2.46
C ALA A 106 -14.68 -15.90 2.01
N GLN A 107 -14.86 -14.87 1.19
CA GLN A 107 -13.76 -13.99 0.75
C GLN A 107 -13.22 -13.15 1.92
N SER A 108 -14.11 -12.59 2.74
CA SER A 108 -13.73 -11.88 3.97
C SER A 108 -12.94 -12.78 4.92
N ALA A 109 -13.40 -14.02 5.14
CA ALA A 109 -12.71 -14.96 6.02
C ALA A 109 -11.27 -15.27 5.52
N LYS A 110 -11.09 -15.47 4.22
CA LYS A 110 -9.77 -15.74 3.62
C LYS A 110 -8.79 -14.57 3.82
N ILE A 111 -9.25 -13.35 3.59
CA ILE A 111 -8.46 -12.12 3.77
C ILE A 111 -8.09 -11.95 5.25
N VAL A 112 -9.06 -12.13 6.16
CA VAL A 112 -8.83 -12.04 7.62
C VAL A 112 -7.83 -13.09 8.10
N ILE A 113 -7.95 -14.34 7.67
CA ILE A 113 -7.02 -15.41 8.05
C ILE A 113 -5.58 -15.07 7.63
N ARG A 114 -5.39 -14.56 6.41
CA ARG A 114 -4.07 -14.14 5.91
C ARG A 114 -3.54 -12.96 6.71
N HIS A 115 -4.35 -11.94 6.94
CA HIS A 115 -3.98 -10.78 7.74
C HIS A 115 -3.54 -11.20 9.16
N LEU A 116 -4.32 -12.05 9.84
CA LEU A 116 -3.96 -12.59 11.15
C LEU A 116 -2.65 -13.40 11.15
N LYS A 117 -2.33 -14.12 10.06
CA LYS A 117 -1.04 -14.82 9.93
C LYS A 117 0.12 -13.82 9.84
N THR A 118 -0.03 -12.76 9.05
CA THR A 118 0.98 -11.70 8.91
C THR A 118 1.19 -10.98 10.24
N GLU A 119 0.12 -10.60 10.93
CA GLU A 119 0.20 -9.94 12.24
C GLU A 119 0.86 -10.83 13.30
N ARG A 120 0.55 -12.13 13.32
CA ARG A 120 1.23 -13.10 14.19
C ARG A 120 2.72 -13.20 13.90
N ARG A 121 3.12 -13.16 12.62
CA ARG A 121 4.55 -13.16 12.23
C ARG A 121 5.24 -11.88 12.70
N LYS A 122 4.67 -10.71 12.40
CA LYS A 122 5.20 -9.40 12.86
C LYS A 122 5.33 -9.37 14.39
N ALA A 123 4.33 -9.87 15.12
CA ALA A 123 4.36 -9.95 16.58
C ALA A 123 5.50 -10.83 17.11
N ARG A 124 5.75 -12.00 16.49
CA ARG A 124 6.87 -12.88 16.83
C ARG A 124 8.22 -12.20 16.60
N GLU A 125 8.40 -11.57 15.45
CA GLU A 125 9.62 -10.84 15.10
C GLU A 125 9.90 -9.69 16.09
N ARG A 126 8.87 -8.98 16.55
CA ARG A 126 8.99 -7.95 17.60
C ARG A 126 9.46 -8.55 18.93
N ILE A 127 8.88 -9.68 19.34
CA ILE A 127 9.26 -10.37 20.58
C ILE A 127 10.73 -10.83 20.50
N GLU A 128 11.15 -11.44 19.39
CA GLU A 128 12.53 -11.87 19.18
C GLU A 128 13.52 -10.70 19.18
N ARG A 129 13.20 -9.61 18.48
CA ARG A 129 14.03 -8.39 18.47
C ARG A 129 14.20 -7.80 19.86
N ASN A 130 13.12 -7.69 20.62
CA ASN A 130 13.15 -7.20 22.01
C ASN A 130 14.01 -8.09 22.91
N GLN A 131 13.98 -9.42 22.72
CA GLN A 131 14.80 -10.36 23.48
C GLN A 131 16.30 -10.25 23.13
N LEU A 132 16.64 -9.99 21.87
CA LEU A 132 18.03 -9.76 21.43
C LEU A 132 18.59 -8.45 22.00
N GLU A 133 17.81 -7.37 21.99
CA GLU A 133 18.18 -6.07 22.56
C GLU A 133 18.34 -6.11 24.10
N GLY A 134 17.58 -6.97 24.78
CA GLY A 134 17.77 -7.23 26.22
C GLY A 134 19.09 -7.94 26.53
N LYS A 135 19.54 -8.85 25.65
CA LYS A 135 20.81 -9.59 25.83
C LYS A 135 22.04 -8.72 25.58
N THR A 136 22.01 -7.81 24.60
CA THR A 136 23.14 -6.92 24.30
C THR A 136 23.39 -5.90 25.41
N LYS A 137 22.35 -5.44 26.12
CA LYS A 137 22.50 -4.56 27.30
C LYS A 137 23.16 -5.26 28.50
N ASN A 138 22.93 -6.56 28.67
CA ASN A 138 23.51 -7.37 29.75
C ASN A 138 24.96 -7.81 29.50
N ASN A 139 25.45 -7.69 28.25
CA ASN A 139 26.80 -8.11 27.86
C ASN A 139 27.80 -6.95 27.70
N LYS A 140 27.50 -5.74 28.22
CA LYS A 140 28.48 -4.65 28.26
C LYS A 140 29.67 -5.05 29.17
N PRO A 141 30.92 -5.06 28.67
CA PRO A 141 32.07 -5.38 29.50
C PRO A 141 32.21 -4.31 30.60
N LYS A 142 32.29 -4.76 31.86
CA LYS A 142 32.58 -3.87 33.00
C LYS A 142 34.01 -3.36 32.84
N PHE A 143 34.18 -2.14 32.36
CA PHE A 143 35.47 -1.45 32.42
C PHE A 143 35.86 -1.30 33.89
N LYS A 144 36.89 -2.04 34.32
CA LYS A 144 37.51 -1.82 35.63
C LYS A 144 38.33 -0.54 35.56
N SER A 145 37.86 0.52 36.20
CA SER A 145 38.65 1.73 36.41
C SER A 145 39.82 1.39 37.34
N SER A 146 41.04 1.34 36.81
CA SER A 146 42.26 1.31 37.62
C SER A 146 42.45 2.68 38.28
N ALA A 147 42.57 2.69 39.61
CA ALA A 147 42.81 3.89 40.41
C ALA A 147 44.12 4.56 40.01
N CYS A 148 44.10 5.89 39.88
CA CYS A 148 45.29 6.73 39.82
C CYS A 148 45.41 7.46 41.16
N THR A 149 46.45 7.13 41.92
CA THR A 149 46.86 7.81 43.15
C THR A 149 48.14 8.56 42.83
N PRO A 150 48.24 9.84 43.20
CA PRO A 150 49.45 10.33 43.84
C PRO A 150 49.15 10.94 45.21
#